data_AF-A0A2G6NL00-F1
#
_entry.id   AF-A0A2G6NL00-F1
#
_cell.length_a   1.000
_cell.length_b   1.000
_cell.length_c   1.000
_cell.angle_alpha   90.00
_cell.angle_beta   90.00
_cell.angle_gamma   90.00
#
_symmetry.space_group_name_H-M   'P 1'
#
loop_
_entity.id
_entity.type
_entity.pdbx_description
1 polymer ?
#
loop_
_entity_poly.entity_id
_entity_poly.type
_entity_poly.pdbx_seq_one_letter_code
_entity_poly.pdbx_strand_id
1 'polypeptide(L)'
;MKGGIPIMLTPQAIKDQEFQTKFRGYDSIEVRAYLELLAEDFFDISEKNRSLSEEIEALRAQRDFDDVAGLREKLAAVEEQCDILREEKVRLAEEAEKLQEQLSPEQRETDKAEIERLRARVAVLETQNEELKSQGLDFKSTILAAQNFADNLKASSQAEAAQLMENAKREVESFRAEFEVEMAYLPEEIERLRAKKNEVREELRAVLNRYLQALEEAAEDEDDVDDLPDLFESIQLPDSEKDT
;
A
#
# COMPACT_ATOMS: atom_id res chain seq x y z
N MET A 1 -82.52 -42.35 49.81
CA MET A 1 -82.21 -43.61 49.09
C MET A 1 -81.39 -44.48 50.02
N LYS A 2 -81.93 -45.59 50.51
CA LYS A 2 -81.22 -46.49 51.43
C LYS A 2 -80.16 -47.24 50.62
N GLY A 3 -78.89 -46.93 50.85
CA GLY A 3 -77.78 -47.75 50.38
C GLY A 3 -77.88 -49.12 51.04
N GLY A 4 -78.20 -50.14 50.25
CA GLY A 4 -78.16 -51.52 50.71
C GLY A 4 -76.75 -51.83 51.17
N ILE A 5 -76.62 -52.29 52.41
CA ILE A 5 -75.37 -52.79 52.96
C ILE A 5 -74.90 -53.90 52.00
N PRO A 6 -73.70 -53.79 51.40
CA PRO A 6 -73.21 -54.87 50.55
C PRO A 6 -73.11 -56.11 51.43
N ILE A 7 -73.81 -57.18 51.03
CA ILE A 7 -73.69 -58.48 51.68
C ILE A 7 -72.22 -58.86 51.53
N MET A 8 -71.43 -58.73 52.60
CA MET A 8 -70.09 -59.29 52.62
C MET A 8 -70.29 -60.80 52.59
N LEU A 9 -70.06 -61.39 51.42
CA LEU A 9 -69.99 -62.82 51.26
C LEU A 9 -68.84 -63.29 52.15
N THR A 10 -69.14 -63.89 53.30
CA THR A 10 -68.15 -64.47 54.20
C THR A 10 -68.10 -65.98 53.99
N PRO A 11 -66.98 -66.66 54.31
CA PRO A 11 -66.93 -68.12 54.31
C PRO A 11 -68.11 -68.76 55.04
N GLN A 12 -68.48 -68.18 56.19
CA GLN A 12 -69.62 -68.62 56.99
C GLN A 12 -70.96 -68.39 56.27
N ALA A 13 -71.15 -67.23 55.61
CA ALA A 13 -72.36 -66.95 54.84
C ALA A 13 -72.51 -67.87 53.63
N ILE A 14 -71.40 -68.34 53.02
CA ILE A 14 -71.42 -69.34 51.94
C ILE A 14 -71.83 -70.70 52.49
N LYS A 15 -71.27 -71.10 53.64
CA LYS A 15 -71.57 -72.37 54.31
C LYS A 15 -73.02 -72.48 54.78
N ASP A 16 -73.57 -71.38 55.29
CA ASP A 16 -74.92 -71.31 55.85
C ASP A 16 -75.98 -70.91 54.79
N GLN A 17 -75.60 -70.79 53.52
CA GLN A 17 -76.52 -70.35 52.46
C GLN A 17 -77.59 -71.40 52.16
N GLU A 18 -78.85 -71.03 52.36
CA GLU A 18 -80.00 -71.85 51.98
C GLU A 18 -80.55 -71.46 50.59
N PHE A 19 -81.00 -72.45 49.84
CA PHE A 19 -81.62 -72.29 48.52
C PHE A 19 -83.06 -72.84 48.52
N GLN A 20 -83.97 -72.14 47.84
CA GLN A 20 -85.34 -72.62 47.69
C GLN A 20 -85.38 -73.88 46.82
N THR A 21 -85.99 -74.95 47.32
CA THR A 21 -86.20 -76.20 46.58
C THR A 21 -87.35 -76.07 45.59
N LYS A 22 -87.11 -76.41 44.31
CA LYS A 22 -88.13 -76.50 43.26
C LYS A 22 -88.19 -77.93 42.70
N PHE A 23 -89.29 -78.29 42.04
CA PHE A 23 -89.55 -79.66 41.52
C PHE A 23 -88.43 -80.22 40.61
N ARG A 24 -87.58 -79.36 40.04
CA ARG A 24 -86.38 -79.74 39.28
C ARG A 24 -85.22 -78.81 39.68
N GLY A 25 -84.09 -79.36 40.08
CA GLY A 25 -82.93 -78.61 40.59
C GLY A 25 -81.70 -79.50 40.77
N TYR A 26 -80.60 -78.91 41.20
CA TYR A 26 -79.36 -79.63 41.54
C TYR A 26 -79.52 -80.48 42.80
N ASP A 27 -78.71 -81.52 42.95
CA ASP A 27 -78.70 -82.34 44.17
C ASP A 27 -78.23 -81.50 45.36
N SER A 28 -79.07 -81.44 46.39
CA SER A 28 -78.78 -80.68 47.61
C SER A 28 -77.56 -81.18 48.37
N ILE A 29 -77.15 -82.44 48.21
CA ILE A 29 -75.96 -83.00 48.86
C ILE A 29 -74.71 -82.52 48.13
N GLU A 30 -74.69 -82.63 46.80
CA GLU A 30 -73.57 -82.19 45.97
C GLU A 30 -73.36 -80.68 46.03
N VAL A 31 -74.44 -79.89 45.99
CA VAL A 31 -74.37 -78.43 46.17
C VAL A 31 -73.82 -78.06 47.55
N ARG A 32 -74.22 -78.76 48.62
CA ARG A 32 -73.68 -78.52 49.97
C ARG A 32 -72.19 -78.84 50.07
N ALA A 33 -71.74 -79.95 49.51
CA ALA A 33 -70.33 -80.31 49.47
C ALA A 33 -69.51 -79.28 48.69
N TYR A 34 -70.03 -78.78 47.57
CA TYR A 34 -69.38 -77.73 46.80
C TYR A 34 -69.34 -76.39 47.53
N LEU A 35 -70.41 -76.01 48.25
CA LEU A 35 -70.41 -74.79 49.06
C LEU A 35 -69.46 -74.87 50.25
N GLU A 36 -69.26 -76.05 50.83
CA GLU A 36 -68.27 -76.25 51.90
C GLU A 36 -66.84 -76.07 51.36
N LEU A 37 -66.53 -76.66 50.20
CA LEU A 37 -65.25 -76.45 49.51
C LEU A 37 -65.05 -74.98 49.11
N LEU A 38 -66.07 -74.33 48.56
CA LEU A 38 -66.01 -72.93 48.17
C LEU A 38 -65.83 -72.02 49.39
N ALA A 39 -66.47 -72.33 50.52
CA ALA A 39 -66.28 -71.61 51.77
C ALA A 39 -64.86 -71.74 52.30
N GLU A 40 -64.26 -72.93 52.22
CA GLU A 40 -62.86 -73.19 52.60
C GLU A 40 -61.87 -72.42 51.71
N ASP A 41 -61.99 -72.54 50.38
CA ASP A 41 -61.16 -71.79 49.43
C ASP A 41 -61.30 -70.28 49.62
N PHE A 42 -62.53 -69.81 49.86
CA PHE A 42 -62.80 -68.38 50.09
C PHE A 42 -62.25 -67.91 51.44
N PHE A 43 -62.23 -68.76 52.47
CA PHE A 43 -61.55 -68.49 53.73
C PHE A 43 -60.06 -68.32 53.51
N ASP A 44 -59.42 -69.28 52.84
CA ASP A 44 -57.98 -69.23 52.54
C ASP A 44 -57.60 -68.00 51.74
N ILE A 45 -58.40 -67.63 50.72
CA ILE A 45 -58.17 -66.42 49.92
C ILE A 45 -58.38 -65.17 50.76
N SER A 46 -59.40 -65.13 51.63
CA SER A 46 -59.68 -63.98 52.49
C SER A 46 -58.58 -63.77 53.54
N GLU A 47 -58.10 -64.86 54.15
CA GLU A 47 -56.96 -64.84 55.06
C GLU A 47 -55.67 -64.39 54.36
N LYS A 48 -55.39 -64.91 53.17
CA LYS A 48 -54.24 -64.46 52.36
C LYS A 48 -54.36 -62.98 51.99
N ASN A 49 -55.52 -62.53 51.52
CA ASN A 49 -55.75 -61.12 51.20
C ASN A 49 -55.60 -60.22 52.42
N ARG A 50 -56.07 -60.67 53.60
CA ARG A 50 -55.85 -59.95 54.85
C ARG A 50 -54.36 -59.84 55.15
N SER A 51 -53.64 -60.97 55.15
CA SER A 51 -52.20 -61.00 55.44
C SER A 51 -51.37 -60.14 54.46
N LEU A 52 -51.67 -60.22 53.17
CA LEU A 52 -51.02 -59.41 52.13
C LEU A 52 -51.35 -57.93 52.29
N SER A 53 -52.58 -57.59 52.67
CA SER A 53 -52.98 -56.20 52.90
C SER A 53 -52.26 -55.61 54.11
N GLU A 54 -52.13 -56.38 55.20
CA GLU A 54 -51.36 -56.02 56.39
C GLU A 54 -49.87 -55.86 56.07
N GLU A 55 -49.29 -56.77 55.27
CA GLU A 55 -47.90 -56.68 54.81
C GLU A 55 -47.65 -55.45 53.92
N ILE A 56 -48.57 -55.15 52.99
CA ILE A 56 -48.50 -53.94 52.15
C ILE A 56 -48.56 -52.67 53.00
N GLU A 57 -49.42 -52.64 54.01
CA GLU A 57 -49.55 -51.49 54.91
C GLU A 57 -48.29 -51.30 55.76
N ALA A 58 -47.72 -52.39 56.30
CA ALA A 58 -46.47 -52.36 57.05
C ALA A 58 -45.28 -51.90 56.19
N LEU A 59 -45.13 -52.45 54.97
CA LEU A 59 -44.06 -52.08 54.06
C LEU A 59 -44.17 -50.62 53.59
N ARG A 60 -45.39 -50.11 53.37
CA ARG A 60 -45.63 -48.70 53.03
C ARG A 60 -45.27 -47.78 54.19
N ALA A 61 -45.70 -48.10 55.40
CA ALA A 61 -45.38 -47.32 56.59
C ALA A 61 -43.86 -47.26 56.84
N GLN A 62 -43.16 -48.37 56.62
CA GLN A 62 -41.71 -48.43 56.72
C GLN A 62 -41.02 -47.57 55.66
N ARG A 63 -41.41 -47.71 54.39
CA ARG A 63 -40.84 -46.90 53.30
C ARG A 63 -41.06 -45.40 53.53
N ASP A 64 -42.27 -45.01 53.92
CA ASP A 64 -42.59 -43.59 54.14
C ASP A 64 -41.84 -43.04 55.37
N PHE A 65 -41.59 -43.86 56.40
CA PHE A 65 -40.74 -43.50 57.53
C PHE A 65 -39.28 -43.28 57.09
N ASP A 66 -38.72 -44.21 56.31
CA ASP A 66 -37.33 -44.15 55.82
C ASP A 66 -37.13 -42.96 54.85
N ASP A 67 -38.09 -42.68 53.97
CA ASP A 67 -38.06 -41.54 53.04
C ASP A 67 -38.11 -40.21 53.80
N VAL A 68 -38.99 -40.08 54.80
CA VAL A 68 -39.10 -38.85 55.62
C VAL A 68 -37.84 -38.65 56.45
N ALA A 69 -37.26 -39.71 57.00
CA ALA A 69 -36.01 -39.65 57.74
C ALA A 69 -34.85 -39.18 56.84
N GLY A 70 -34.69 -39.78 55.66
CA GLY A 70 -33.64 -39.41 54.71
C GLY A 70 -33.80 -38.00 54.14
N LEU A 71 -35.03 -37.52 53.93
CA LEU A 71 -35.28 -36.15 53.51
C LEU A 71 -34.95 -35.13 54.61
N ARG A 72 -35.23 -35.46 55.87
CA ARG A 72 -34.86 -34.59 57.02
C ARG A 72 -33.35 -34.48 57.18
N GLU A 73 -32.62 -35.58 57.03
CA GLU A 73 -31.17 -35.58 57.07
C GLU A 73 -30.57 -34.71 55.95
N LYS A 74 -31.08 -34.85 54.72
CA LYS A 74 -30.67 -33.99 53.59
C LYS A 74 -31.02 -32.53 53.80
N LEU A 75 -32.20 -32.23 54.37
CA LEU A 75 -32.60 -30.86 54.68
C LEU A 75 -31.66 -30.24 55.71
N ALA A 76 -31.36 -30.96 56.80
CA ALA A 76 -30.43 -30.50 57.83
C ALA A 76 -29.03 -30.22 57.26
N ALA A 77 -28.52 -31.09 56.38
CA ALA A 77 -27.23 -30.88 55.71
C ALA A 77 -27.22 -29.62 54.81
N VAL A 78 -28.32 -29.35 54.11
CA VAL A 78 -28.46 -28.14 53.28
C VAL A 78 -28.58 -26.88 54.14
N GLU A 79 -29.31 -26.95 55.26
CA GLU A 79 -29.41 -25.84 56.22
C GLU A 79 -28.03 -25.49 56.79
N GLU A 80 -27.25 -26.48 57.21
CA GLU A 80 -25.87 -26.29 57.69
C GLU A 80 -24.97 -25.68 56.60
N GLN A 81 -25.05 -26.17 55.36
CA GLN A 81 -24.31 -25.58 54.24
C GLN A 81 -24.72 -24.13 53.95
N CYS A 82 -26.01 -23.82 54.03
CA CYS A 82 -26.51 -22.46 53.86
C CYS A 82 -25.97 -21.52 54.94
N ASP A 83 -25.84 -21.97 56.18
CA ASP A 83 -25.32 -21.16 57.28
C ASP A 83 -23.82 -20.90 57.12
N ILE A 84 -23.03 -21.92 56.76
CA ILE A 84 -21.60 -21.75 56.42
C ILE A 84 -21.43 -20.73 55.29
N LEU A 85 -22.20 -20.84 54.21
CA LEU A 85 -22.11 -19.91 53.07
C LEU A 85 -22.53 -18.49 53.44
N ARG A 86 -23.51 -18.33 54.34
CA ARG A 86 -23.90 -17.02 54.85
C ARG A 86 -22.78 -16.37 55.64
N GLU A 87 -22.13 -17.12 56.53
CA GLU A 87 -20.99 -16.64 57.31
C GLU A 87 -19.81 -16.25 56.41
N GLU A 88 -19.47 -17.09 55.43
CA GLU A 88 -18.40 -16.81 54.46
C GLU A 88 -18.70 -15.54 53.65
N LYS A 89 -19.95 -15.37 53.19
CA LYS A 89 -20.37 -14.17 52.47
C LYS A 89 -20.22 -12.90 53.32
N VAL A 90 -20.58 -12.96 54.60
CA VAL A 90 -20.40 -11.83 55.52
C VAL A 90 -18.91 -11.51 55.68
N ARG A 91 -18.07 -12.53 55.89
CA ARG A 91 -16.62 -12.36 56.02
C ARG A 91 -15.99 -11.72 54.78
N LEU A 92 -16.38 -12.19 53.58
CA LEU A 92 -15.91 -11.63 52.31
C LEU A 92 -16.38 -10.19 52.10
N ALA A 93 -17.60 -9.84 52.54
CA ALA A 93 -18.11 -8.48 52.46
C ALA A 93 -17.30 -7.53 53.36
N GLU A 94 -16.99 -7.93 54.59
CA GLU A 94 -16.14 -7.14 55.49
C GLU A 94 -14.71 -6.97 54.96
N GLU A 95 -14.13 -8.00 54.36
CA GLU A 95 -12.80 -7.94 53.75
C GLU A 95 -12.77 -6.99 52.55
N ALA A 96 -13.81 -7.03 51.71
CA ALA A 96 -13.98 -6.10 50.59
C ALA A 96 -14.15 -4.66 51.07
N GLU A 97 -14.90 -4.44 52.16
CA GLU A 97 -15.08 -3.11 52.77
C GLU A 97 -13.75 -2.57 53.33
N LYS A 98 -12.98 -3.39 54.04
CA LYS A 98 -11.64 -3.03 54.55
C LYS A 98 -10.69 -2.69 53.41
N LEU A 99 -10.68 -3.45 52.32
CA LEU A 99 -9.87 -3.15 51.14
C LEU A 99 -10.31 -1.84 50.45
N GLN A 100 -11.61 -1.57 50.43
CA GLN A 100 -12.15 -0.31 49.91
C GLN A 100 -11.78 0.88 50.79
N GLU A 101 -11.76 0.72 52.11
CA GLU A 101 -11.38 1.76 53.08
C GLU A 101 -9.86 2.01 53.09
N GLN A 102 -9.05 0.96 52.91
CA GLN A 102 -7.59 1.07 52.74
C GLN A 102 -7.21 1.82 51.47
N LEU A 103 -7.99 1.72 50.39
CA LEU A 103 -7.92 2.67 49.27
C LEU A 103 -8.58 3.98 49.70
N SER A 104 -7.82 4.83 50.40
CA SER A 104 -8.29 6.16 50.77
C SER A 104 -8.84 6.87 49.53
N PRO A 105 -9.99 7.56 49.61
CA PRO A 105 -10.56 8.31 48.48
C PRO A 105 -9.55 9.29 47.87
N GLU A 106 -8.62 9.80 48.67
CA GLU A 106 -7.50 10.64 48.23
C GLU A 106 -6.56 9.91 47.27
N GLN A 107 -6.17 8.66 47.54
CA GLN A 107 -5.29 7.88 46.66
C GLN A 107 -5.95 7.59 45.31
N ARG A 108 -7.26 7.34 45.31
CA ARG A 108 -8.01 7.16 44.06
C ARG A 108 -8.08 8.44 43.23
N GLU A 109 -8.20 9.60 43.87
CA GLU A 109 -8.13 10.89 43.16
C GLU A 109 -6.72 11.20 42.65
N THR A 110 -5.68 10.91 43.44
CA THR A 110 -4.29 11.09 42.98
C THR A 110 -3.98 10.19 41.80
N ASP A 111 -4.37 8.92 41.84
CA ASP A 111 -4.13 7.97 40.75
C ASP A 111 -4.89 8.39 39.49
N LYS A 112 -6.14 8.85 39.63
CA LYS A 112 -6.91 9.40 38.50
C LYS A 112 -6.23 10.62 37.89
N ALA A 113 -5.80 11.58 38.72
CA ALA A 113 -5.12 12.78 38.26
C ALA A 113 -3.78 12.44 37.57
N GLU A 114 -3.05 11.46 38.07
CA GLU A 114 -1.81 10.99 37.45
C GLU A 114 -2.06 10.29 36.12
N ILE A 115 -3.09 9.46 36.02
CA ILE A 115 -3.51 8.83 34.76
C ILE A 115 -3.88 9.90 33.73
N GLU A 116 -4.65 10.92 34.11
CA GLU A 116 -5.00 12.02 33.20
C GLU A 116 -3.77 12.81 32.75
N ARG A 117 -2.84 13.09 33.67
CA ARG A 117 -1.57 13.76 33.34
C ARG A 117 -0.71 12.95 32.39
N LEU A 118 -0.59 11.65 32.62
CA LEU A 118 0.16 10.74 31.74
C LEU A 118 -0.48 10.65 30.36
N ARG A 119 -1.82 10.54 30.30
CA ARG A 119 -2.56 10.55 29.02
C ARG A 119 -2.34 11.84 28.24
N ALA A 120 -2.41 13.00 28.91
CA ALA A 120 -2.14 14.28 28.29
C ALA A 120 -0.70 14.36 27.74
N ARG A 121 0.28 13.83 28.49
CA ARG A 121 1.67 13.78 28.03
C ARG A 121 1.88 12.85 26.85
N VAL A 122 1.23 11.69 26.84
CA VAL A 122 1.26 10.76 25.69
C VAL A 122 0.70 11.44 24.45
N ALA A 123 -0.45 12.09 24.54
CA ALA A 123 -1.04 12.80 23.41
C ALA A 123 -0.10 13.88 22.83
N VAL A 124 0.57 14.67 23.68
CA VAL A 124 1.55 15.67 23.22
C VAL A 124 2.77 15.02 22.56
N LEU A 125 3.26 13.89 23.09
CA LEU A 125 4.40 13.19 22.50
C LEU A 125 4.04 12.55 21.16
N GLU A 126 2.81 12.06 21.01
CA GLU A 126 2.29 11.52 19.75
C GLU A 126 2.23 12.60 18.67
N THR A 127 1.65 13.78 18.98
CA THR A 127 1.60 14.88 18.01
C THR A 127 2.99 15.36 17.59
N GLN A 128 3.92 15.48 18.54
CA GLN A 128 5.32 15.81 18.23
C GLN A 128 5.98 14.76 17.33
N ASN A 129 5.68 13.48 17.54
CA ASN A 129 6.22 12.40 16.72
C ASN A 129 5.69 12.47 15.28
N GLU A 130 4.40 12.74 15.11
CA GLU A 130 3.79 12.91 13.80
C GLU A 130 4.38 14.11 13.06
N GLU A 131 4.56 15.23 13.74
CA GLU A 131 5.16 16.43 13.15
C GLU A 131 6.62 16.18 12.72
N LEU A 132 7.43 15.55 13.57
CA LEU A 132 8.81 15.18 13.21
C LEU A 132 8.87 14.19 12.03
N LYS A 133 7.92 13.25 11.94
CA LYS A 133 7.82 12.35 10.78
C LYS A 133 7.48 13.12 9.51
N SER A 134 6.52 14.05 9.57
CA SER A 134 6.17 14.91 8.43
C SER A 134 7.37 15.73 7.98
N GLN A 135 8.06 16.40 8.91
CA GLN A 135 9.26 17.17 8.61
C GLN A 135 10.34 16.27 7.97
N GLY A 136 10.53 15.05 8.47
CA GLY A 136 11.46 14.08 7.88
C GLY A 136 11.13 13.71 6.44
N LEU A 137 9.83 13.60 6.09
CA LEU A 137 9.39 13.37 4.71
C LEU A 137 9.68 14.57 3.81
N ASP A 138 9.40 15.79 4.29
CA ASP A 138 9.67 17.02 3.54
C ASP A 138 11.16 17.23 3.29
N PHE A 139 12.00 16.96 4.30
CA PHE A 139 13.46 16.96 4.14
C PHE A 139 13.91 15.94 3.10
N LYS A 140 13.39 14.72 3.14
CA LYS A 140 13.71 13.69 2.15
C LYS A 140 13.31 14.11 0.73
N SER A 141 12.12 14.69 0.56
CA SER A 141 11.64 15.22 -0.72
C SER A 141 12.56 16.34 -1.25
N THR A 142 12.97 17.25 -0.37
CA THR A 142 13.88 18.35 -0.70
C THR A 142 15.26 17.84 -1.11
N ILE A 143 15.80 16.84 -0.39
CA ILE A 143 17.08 16.22 -0.74
C ILE A 143 16.99 15.54 -2.11
N LEU A 144 15.91 14.81 -2.40
CA LEU A 144 15.70 14.20 -3.71
C LEU A 144 15.60 15.24 -4.83
N ALA A 145 14.90 16.35 -4.59
CA ALA A 145 14.83 17.44 -5.55
C ALA A 145 16.21 18.09 -5.79
N ALA A 146 16.99 18.33 -4.74
CA ALA A 146 18.34 18.86 -4.84
C ALA A 146 19.29 17.89 -5.56
N GLN A 147 19.18 16.59 -5.30
CA GLN A 147 19.96 15.55 -5.97
C GLN A 147 19.63 15.50 -7.46
N ASN A 148 18.34 15.43 -7.82
CA ASN A 148 17.91 15.45 -9.21
C ASN A 148 18.35 16.74 -9.92
N PHE A 149 18.28 17.89 -9.23
CA PHE A 149 18.77 19.15 -9.76
C PHE A 149 20.28 19.12 -10.05
N ALA A 150 21.09 18.62 -9.10
CA ALA A 150 22.53 18.49 -9.28
C ALA A 150 22.89 17.53 -10.42
N ASP A 151 22.20 16.39 -10.52
CA ASP A 151 22.40 15.42 -11.60
C ASP A 151 22.02 16.00 -12.97
N ASN A 152 20.88 16.69 -13.06
CA ASN A 152 20.45 17.38 -14.28
C ASN A 152 21.39 18.51 -14.67
N LEU A 153 21.84 19.32 -13.71
CA LEU A 153 22.80 20.39 -13.95
C LEU A 153 24.10 19.82 -14.51
N LYS A 154 24.62 18.75 -13.90
CA LYS A 154 25.84 18.08 -14.37
C LYS A 154 25.68 17.55 -15.79
N ALA A 155 24.55 16.90 -16.09
CA ALA A 155 24.27 16.40 -17.44
C ALA A 155 24.16 17.53 -18.48
N SER A 156 23.45 18.61 -18.15
CA SER A 156 23.32 19.79 -19.04
C SER A 156 24.66 20.46 -19.27
N SER A 157 25.44 20.72 -18.22
CA SER A 157 26.76 21.32 -18.35
C SER A 157 27.72 20.46 -19.16
N GLN A 158 27.66 19.13 -19.03
CA GLN A 158 28.46 18.23 -19.86
C GLN A 158 28.05 18.27 -21.33
N ALA A 159 26.74 18.30 -21.62
CA ALA A 159 26.23 18.40 -22.99
C ALA A 159 26.59 19.75 -23.63
N GLU A 160 26.41 20.85 -22.91
CA GLU A 160 26.76 22.19 -23.37
C GLU A 160 28.27 22.33 -23.62
N ALA A 161 29.10 21.82 -22.71
CA ALA A 161 30.56 21.83 -22.89
C ALA A 161 30.98 20.98 -24.10
N ALA A 162 30.36 19.81 -24.31
CA ALA A 162 30.63 18.98 -25.47
C ALA A 162 30.26 19.70 -26.78
N GLN A 163 29.09 20.34 -26.82
CA GLN A 163 28.63 21.10 -27.97
C GLN A 163 29.53 22.32 -28.26
N LEU A 164 29.97 23.04 -27.23
CA LEU A 164 30.91 24.15 -27.36
C LEU A 164 32.23 23.67 -27.98
N MET A 165 32.79 22.56 -27.47
CA MET A 165 34.03 22.00 -27.99
C MET A 165 33.88 21.52 -29.43
N GLU A 166 32.73 20.95 -29.80
CA GLU A 166 32.46 20.54 -31.17
C GLU A 166 32.34 21.74 -32.12
N ASN A 167 31.63 22.79 -31.71
CA ASN A 167 31.52 24.01 -32.50
C ASN A 167 32.87 24.69 -32.69
N ALA A 168 33.67 24.80 -31.62
CA ALA A 168 35.02 25.38 -31.70
C ALA A 168 35.93 24.59 -32.64
N LYS A 169 35.85 23.25 -32.62
CA LYS A 169 36.59 22.40 -33.58
C LYS A 169 36.15 22.66 -35.01
N ARG A 170 34.84 22.73 -35.27
CA ARG A 170 34.30 22.99 -36.60
C ARG A 170 34.73 24.36 -37.12
N GLU A 171 34.73 25.38 -36.26
CA GLU A 171 35.17 26.73 -36.62
C GLU A 171 36.67 26.76 -36.96
N VAL A 172 37.50 26.08 -36.16
CA VAL A 172 38.93 25.92 -36.45
C VAL A 172 39.17 25.17 -37.77
N GLU A 173 38.38 24.13 -38.05
CA GLU A 173 38.46 23.38 -39.31
C GLU A 173 38.04 24.25 -40.51
N SER A 174 36.97 25.04 -40.39
CA SER A 174 36.53 25.98 -41.44
C SER A 174 37.61 27.02 -41.71
N PHE A 175 38.14 27.64 -40.65
CA PHE A 175 39.21 28.63 -40.77
C PHE A 175 40.44 27.99 -41.43
N ARG A 176 40.86 26.80 -41.00
CA ARG A 176 41.99 26.09 -41.61
C ARG A 176 41.77 25.85 -43.11
N ALA A 177 40.57 25.43 -43.51
CA ALA A 177 40.23 25.21 -44.92
C ALA A 177 40.28 26.52 -45.72
N GLU A 178 39.74 27.62 -45.19
CA GLU A 178 39.82 28.95 -45.80
C GLU A 178 41.28 29.40 -45.97
N PHE A 179 42.11 29.25 -44.94
CA PHE A 179 43.54 29.57 -45.00
C PHE A 179 44.29 28.70 -46.01
N GLU A 180 43.98 27.40 -46.09
CA GLU A 180 44.60 26.51 -47.08
C GLU A 180 44.29 26.96 -48.52
N VAL A 181 43.06 27.40 -48.79
CA VAL A 181 42.67 27.96 -50.10
C VAL A 181 43.41 29.28 -50.37
N GLU A 182 43.44 30.21 -49.42
CA GLU A 182 44.15 31.49 -49.58
C GLU A 182 45.66 31.29 -49.78
N MET A 183 46.28 30.37 -49.03
CA MET A 183 47.70 30.03 -49.16
C MET A 183 48.04 29.44 -50.52
N ALA A 184 47.12 28.72 -51.16
CA ALA A 184 47.30 28.22 -52.51
C ALA A 184 47.12 29.32 -53.57
N TYR A 185 46.16 30.23 -53.37
CA TYR A 185 45.84 31.30 -54.31
C TYR A 185 46.89 32.42 -54.35
N LEU A 186 47.43 32.83 -53.20
CA LEU A 186 48.35 33.97 -53.11
C LEU A 186 49.62 33.83 -53.99
N PRO A 187 50.31 32.67 -54.02
CA PRO A 187 51.46 32.47 -54.92
C PRO A 187 51.09 32.62 -56.40
N GLU A 188 49.98 32.02 -56.83
CA GLU A 188 49.50 32.11 -58.22
C GLU A 188 49.20 33.57 -58.60
N GLU A 189 48.55 34.31 -57.70
CA GLU A 189 48.25 35.72 -57.90
C GLU A 189 49.51 36.59 -57.96
N ILE A 190 50.50 36.32 -57.09
CA ILE A 190 51.81 36.99 -57.12
C ILE A 190 52.52 36.74 -58.46
N GLU A 191 52.52 35.51 -58.95
CA GLU A 191 53.11 35.18 -60.25
C GLU A 191 52.39 35.88 -61.40
N ARG A 192 51.05 35.89 -61.39
CA ARG A 192 50.23 36.61 -62.38
C ARG A 192 50.55 38.10 -62.40
N LEU A 193 50.62 38.74 -61.23
CA LEU A 193 50.94 40.16 -61.11
C LEU A 193 52.38 40.47 -61.54
N ARG A 194 53.34 39.59 -61.24
CA ARG A 194 54.73 39.72 -61.73
C ARG A 194 54.81 39.60 -63.25
N ALA A 195 54.09 38.66 -63.85
CA ALA A 195 54.01 38.50 -65.29
C ALA A 195 53.44 39.77 -65.94
N LYS A 196 52.30 40.27 -65.43
CA LYS A 196 51.67 41.52 -65.91
C LYS A 196 52.58 42.75 -65.74
N LYS A 197 53.34 42.83 -64.64
CA LYS A 197 54.34 43.89 -64.44
C LYS A 197 55.43 43.82 -65.51
N ASN A 198 55.92 42.63 -65.82
CA ASN A 198 56.95 42.45 -66.85
C ASN A 198 56.41 42.79 -68.24
N GLU A 199 55.19 42.35 -68.57
CA GLU A 199 54.50 42.67 -69.82
C GLU A 199 54.40 44.19 -70.03
N VAL A 200 53.84 44.92 -69.06
CA VAL A 200 53.74 46.40 -69.13
C VAL A 200 55.11 47.07 -69.25
N ARG A 201 56.13 46.53 -68.58
CA ARG A 201 57.51 47.04 -68.69
C ARG A 201 58.08 46.86 -70.10
N GLU A 202 57.87 45.70 -70.72
CA GLU A 202 58.32 45.45 -72.09
C GLU A 202 57.52 46.28 -73.11
N GLU A 203 56.20 46.44 -72.92
CA GLU A 203 55.38 47.33 -73.73
C GLU A 203 55.89 48.77 -73.68
N LEU A 204 56.16 49.29 -72.47
CA LEU A 204 56.71 50.64 -72.30
C LEU A 204 58.09 50.75 -72.96
N ARG A 205 58.95 49.74 -72.81
CA ARG A 205 60.26 49.70 -73.45
C ARG A 205 60.14 49.73 -74.97
N ALA A 206 59.21 48.97 -75.54
CA ALA A 206 58.94 48.97 -76.97
C ALA A 206 58.44 50.33 -77.47
N VAL A 207 57.54 50.98 -76.72
CA VAL A 207 57.06 52.34 -77.04
C VAL A 207 58.20 53.36 -76.98
N LEU A 208 59.04 53.31 -75.95
CA LEU A 208 60.18 54.22 -75.83
C LEU A 208 61.21 54.01 -76.94
N ASN A 209 61.53 52.75 -77.27
CA ASN A 209 62.41 52.43 -78.40
C ASN A 209 61.83 52.93 -79.72
N ARG A 210 60.50 52.80 -79.92
CA ARG A 210 59.84 53.38 -81.09
C ARG A 210 59.96 54.89 -81.16
N TYR A 211 59.82 55.60 -80.03
CA TYR A 211 60.02 57.05 -79.99
C TYR A 211 61.49 57.44 -80.20
N LEU A 212 62.44 56.68 -79.65
CA LEU A 212 63.87 56.88 -79.90
C LEU A 212 64.21 56.71 -81.37
N GLN A 213 63.73 55.64 -82.00
CA GLN A 213 63.94 55.41 -83.44
C GLN A 213 63.35 56.54 -84.29
N ALA A 214 62.14 57.02 -83.95
CA ALA A 214 61.54 58.15 -84.67
C ALA A 214 62.32 59.46 -84.49
N LEU A 215 63.03 59.64 -83.36
CA LEU A 215 63.91 60.79 -83.14
C LEU A 215 65.25 60.64 -83.88
N GLU A 216 65.79 59.42 -83.97
CA GLU A 216 66.98 59.13 -84.76
C GLU A 216 66.71 59.34 -86.26
N GLU A 217 65.59 58.84 -86.79
CA GLU A 217 65.15 59.09 -88.17
C GLU A 217 64.97 60.60 -88.45
N ALA A 218 64.37 61.35 -87.52
CA ALA A 218 64.21 62.79 -87.65
C ALA A 218 65.54 63.58 -87.54
N ALA A 219 66.58 63.01 -86.93
CA ALA A 219 67.91 63.60 -86.86
C ALA A 219 68.74 63.30 -88.12
N GLU A 220 68.58 62.11 -88.72
CA GLU A 220 69.18 61.79 -90.04
C GLU A 220 68.62 62.71 -91.15
N ASP A 221 67.34 63.09 -91.08
CA ASP A 221 66.73 64.11 -91.96
C ASP A 221 67.35 65.53 -91.80
N GLU A 222 67.98 65.85 -90.66
CA GLU A 222 68.74 67.10 -90.47
C GLU A 222 70.17 67.01 -91.03
N ASP A 223 70.81 65.84 -90.99
CA ASP A 223 72.17 65.59 -91.49
C ASP A 223 72.22 65.48 -93.04
N ASP A 224 71.11 65.14 -93.71
CA ASP A 224 70.99 65.13 -95.19
C ASP A 224 70.92 66.54 -95.82
N VAL A 225 70.91 67.61 -95.02
CA VAL A 225 70.90 69.00 -95.52
C VAL A 225 72.31 69.53 -95.84
N ASP A 226 73.37 68.84 -95.41
CA ASP A 226 74.76 69.27 -95.64
C ASP A 226 75.33 68.89 -97.03
N ASP A 227 74.61 68.10 -97.85
CA ASP A 227 74.99 67.73 -99.23
C ASP A 227 74.39 68.64 -100.33
N LEU A 228 73.91 69.85 -99.96
CA LEU A 228 73.45 70.88 -100.91
C LEU A 228 74.49 71.91 -101.46
N PRO A 229 75.83 71.72 -101.49
CA PRO A 229 76.72 72.68 -102.18
C PRO A 229 76.74 72.59 -103.73
N ASP A 230 76.30 71.48 -104.36
CA ASP A 230 76.62 71.22 -105.78
C ASP A 230 75.53 71.63 -106.80
N LEU A 231 74.39 72.18 -106.36
CA LEU A 231 73.32 72.60 -107.27
C LEU A 231 73.52 74.03 -107.86
N PHE A 232 74.49 74.80 -107.36
CA PHE A 232 74.74 76.18 -107.78
C PHE A 232 75.87 76.37 -108.81
N GLU A 233 76.61 75.32 -109.19
CA GLU A 233 77.74 75.45 -110.14
C GLU A 233 77.40 75.15 -111.62
N SER A 234 76.19 74.71 -111.95
CA SER A 234 75.91 74.16 -113.28
C SER A 234 74.79 74.79 -114.09
N ILE A 235 74.55 76.11 -114.02
CA ILE A 235 73.88 76.83 -115.12
C ILE A 235 74.55 78.18 -115.38
N GLN A 236 75.27 78.24 -116.51
CA GLN A 236 76.01 79.38 -117.04
C GLN A 236 75.08 80.52 -117.48
N LEU A 237 75.43 81.75 -117.10
CA LEU A 237 74.95 83.01 -117.67
C LEU A 237 75.40 83.17 -119.14
N PRO A 238 74.53 83.66 -120.03
CA PRO A 238 74.93 84.49 -121.14
C PRO A 238 74.58 85.96 -120.87
N ASP A 239 75.62 86.80 -120.87
CA ASP A 239 75.54 88.24 -121.11
C ASP A 239 74.79 88.53 -122.42
N SER A 240 73.93 89.55 -122.42
CA SER A 240 74.00 90.68 -123.37
C SER A 240 72.73 91.53 -123.38
N GLU A 241 72.94 92.84 -123.22
CA GLU A 241 72.35 93.93 -124.04
C GLU A 241 70.84 94.19 -123.91
N LYS A 242 70.46 95.32 -123.30
CA LYS A 242 70.32 96.70 -123.85
C LYS A 242 68.98 96.98 -124.53
N ASP A 243 68.46 98.15 -124.14
CA ASP A 243 67.65 99.10 -124.90
C ASP A 243 66.26 98.65 -125.39
N THR A 244 65.19 99.09 -124.71
CA THR A 244 64.39 100.29 -125.02
C THR A 244 63.12 100.36 -124.17
#